data_AF-A0A813VNG4-F1
#
_entry.id   AF-A0A813VNG4-F1
#
_cell.length_a   1.000
_cell.length_b   1.000
_cell.length_c   1.000
_cell.angle_alpha   90.00
_cell.angle_beta   90.00
_cell.angle_gamma   90.00
#
_symmetry.space_group_name_H-M   'P 1'
#
loop_
_entity.id
_entity.type
_entity.pdbx_description
1 polymer ?
#
loop_
_entity_poly.entity_id
_entity_poly.type
_entity_poly.pdbx_seq_one_letter_code
_entity_poly.pdbx_strand_id
1 'polypeptide(L)'
;MDAQKCTQNISENDRDANQEQSDKIKTEKEASVHAENSTQKVFKSNGIKFLLRHLTPLDIFYAIMATVASCAASLKAPLYCLFFGNSVGFFVARSSNICLANLTSLAEEHCPPGIELTVANYYTWISSCNFTDINYDLSNQTKKQINFLLILAIVVFLLEYFYLTIFNFIAERQVQSMKQKLFQLILQQDMIYFDYHKTGELNSLLTNDMDKIRTGIGNQLGLLISTLSNLICSIILCLTVDWNLTLVILSAAALLFVSPIAVTKLVSKFTAIELTAYEKAGSIAEEAISSIRTVFSYNGQTKELQRYEQHVNMARASNLRRDLSNGLVISIYFLFSFRQCRFMVRSETRS
;
A
#
# COMPACT_ATOMS: atom_id res chain seq x y z
N MET A 1 39.18 37.94 -46.12
CA MET A 1 39.19 36.48 -45.89
C MET A 1 39.52 36.11 -44.44
N ASP A 2 40.14 36.99 -43.64
CA ASP A 2 40.59 36.64 -42.28
C ASP A 2 39.49 36.67 -41.20
N ALA A 3 38.44 37.49 -41.37
CA ALA A 3 37.31 37.52 -40.43
C ALA A 3 36.44 36.25 -40.48
N GLN A 4 36.36 35.59 -41.65
CA GLN A 4 35.63 34.32 -41.84
C GLN A 4 36.36 33.12 -41.24
N LYS A 5 37.71 33.16 -41.20
CA LYS A 5 38.54 32.14 -40.54
C LYS A 5 38.47 32.22 -39.01
N CYS A 6 38.39 33.43 -38.44
CA CYS A 6 38.18 33.61 -37.00
C CYS A 6 36.81 33.11 -36.53
N THR A 7 35.74 33.39 -37.27
CA THR A 7 34.39 32.92 -36.90
C THR A 7 34.23 31.41 -37.08
N GLN A 8 34.90 30.79 -38.08
CA GLN A 8 34.95 29.33 -38.17
C GLN A 8 35.70 28.70 -36.98
N ASN A 9 36.88 29.21 -36.62
CA ASN A 9 37.66 28.69 -35.50
C ASN A 9 36.95 28.82 -34.15
N ILE A 10 36.23 29.92 -33.90
CA ILE A 10 35.43 30.09 -32.68
C ILE A 10 34.26 29.09 -32.66
N SER A 11 33.59 28.88 -33.79
CA SER A 11 32.49 27.91 -33.90
C SER A 11 32.92 26.44 -33.79
N GLU A 12 34.17 26.13 -34.10
CA GLU A 12 34.76 24.79 -33.94
C GLU A 12 35.14 24.57 -32.47
N ASN A 13 35.80 25.56 -31.85
CA ASN A 13 36.19 25.51 -30.44
C ASN A 13 34.97 25.47 -29.48
N ASP A 14 33.87 26.17 -29.81
CA ASP A 14 32.61 26.11 -29.05
C ASP A 14 31.86 24.79 -29.25
N ARG A 15 32.05 24.11 -30.39
CA ARG A 15 31.51 22.77 -30.62
C ARG A 15 32.29 21.73 -29.83
N ASP A 16 33.61 21.81 -29.84
CA ASP A 16 34.48 20.91 -29.08
C ASP A 16 34.25 21.04 -27.56
N ALA A 17 34.07 22.27 -27.05
CA ALA A 17 33.75 22.51 -25.64
C ALA A 17 32.36 21.97 -25.24
N ASN A 18 31.34 22.14 -26.09
CA ASN A 18 30.01 21.57 -25.82
C ASN A 18 29.98 20.05 -25.93
N GLN A 19 30.81 19.47 -26.80
CA GLN A 19 30.93 18.02 -26.96
C GLN A 19 31.63 17.39 -25.76
N GLU A 20 32.68 18.02 -25.23
CA GLU A 20 33.35 17.62 -23.99
C GLU A 20 32.45 17.73 -22.75
N GLN A 21 31.56 18.73 -22.72
CA GLN A 21 30.59 18.92 -21.63
C GLN A 21 29.42 17.93 -21.70
N SER A 22 28.95 17.60 -22.92
CA SER A 22 27.97 16.52 -23.15
C SER A 22 28.54 15.14 -22.79
N ASP A 23 29.81 14.90 -23.10
CA ASP A 23 30.48 13.64 -22.77
C ASP A 23 30.73 13.52 -21.26
N LYS A 24 31.06 14.63 -20.56
CA LYS A 24 31.10 14.65 -19.08
C LYS A 24 29.73 14.33 -18.46
N ILE A 25 28.65 14.94 -18.95
CA ILE A 25 27.28 14.68 -18.45
C ILE A 25 26.83 13.23 -18.73
N LYS A 26 27.17 12.67 -19.90
CA LYS A 26 26.92 11.25 -20.21
C LYS A 26 27.70 10.33 -19.29
N THR A 27 28.98 10.63 -19.05
CA THR A 27 29.84 9.85 -18.16
C THR A 27 29.34 9.91 -16.71
N GLU A 28 28.84 11.05 -16.25
CA GLU A 28 28.26 11.24 -14.90
C GLU A 28 26.90 10.53 -14.73
N LYS A 29 26.07 10.51 -15.79
CA LYS A 29 24.83 9.71 -15.83
C LYS A 29 25.10 8.21 -15.88
N GLU A 30 26.09 7.76 -16.65
CA GLU A 30 26.48 6.35 -16.70
C GLU A 30 27.10 5.90 -15.37
N ALA A 31 27.89 6.75 -14.71
CA ALA A 31 28.45 6.49 -13.38
C ALA A 31 27.37 6.40 -12.29
N SER A 32 26.36 7.29 -12.31
CA SER A 32 25.24 7.24 -11.35
C SER A 32 24.34 6.02 -11.57
N VAL A 33 24.07 5.62 -12.82
CA VAL A 33 23.35 4.37 -13.14
C VAL A 33 24.16 3.12 -12.75
N HIS A 34 25.50 3.15 -12.88
CA HIS A 34 26.36 2.07 -12.41
C HIS A 34 26.44 2.01 -10.87
N ALA A 35 26.42 3.14 -10.18
CA ALA A 35 26.36 3.25 -8.72
C ALA A 35 25.01 2.75 -8.16
N GLU A 36 23.90 3.05 -8.83
CA GLU A 36 22.57 2.56 -8.47
C GLU A 36 22.43 1.05 -8.70
N ASN A 37 22.94 0.54 -9.83
CA ASN A 37 22.97 -0.89 -10.09
C ASN A 37 23.88 -1.66 -9.13
N SER A 38 25.01 -1.08 -8.71
CA SER A 38 25.94 -1.71 -7.76
C SER A 38 25.40 -1.69 -6.32
N THR A 39 24.75 -0.61 -5.87
CA THR A 39 24.02 -0.58 -4.59
C THR A 39 22.85 -1.56 -4.56
N GLN A 40 22.11 -1.70 -5.67
CA GLN A 40 21.05 -2.70 -5.81
C GLN A 40 21.59 -4.15 -5.78
N LYS A 41 22.79 -4.38 -6.35
CA LYS A 41 23.51 -5.67 -6.32
C LYS A 41 24.03 -6.00 -4.91
N VAL A 42 24.54 -5.02 -4.17
CA VAL A 42 25.01 -5.17 -2.79
C VAL A 42 23.85 -5.45 -1.83
N PHE A 43 22.71 -4.77 -2.01
CA PHE A 43 21.48 -5.04 -1.25
C PHE A 43 20.93 -6.45 -1.50
N LYS A 44 21.01 -6.92 -2.76
CA LYS A 44 20.62 -8.28 -3.17
C LYS A 44 21.58 -9.36 -2.63
N SER A 45 22.86 -9.04 -2.42
CA SER A 45 23.89 -9.99 -1.97
C SER A 45 23.97 -10.14 -0.45
N ASN A 46 23.76 -9.07 0.33
CA ASN A 46 24.05 -9.06 1.77
C ASN A 46 22.80 -9.13 2.68
N GLY A 47 21.60 -8.98 2.11
CA GLY A 47 20.31 -9.16 2.81
C GLY A 47 20.06 -8.21 4.00
N ILE A 48 18.91 -8.38 4.64
CA ILE A 48 18.44 -7.57 5.80
C ILE A 48 19.42 -7.68 7.00
N LYS A 49 20.19 -8.76 7.11
CA LYS A 49 21.18 -8.96 8.18
C LYS A 49 22.27 -7.90 8.19
N PHE A 50 22.67 -7.37 7.03
CA PHE A 50 23.65 -6.30 6.96
C PHE A 50 23.09 -4.98 7.52
N LEU A 51 21.81 -4.70 7.25
CA LEU A 51 21.08 -3.54 7.75
C LEU A 51 20.91 -3.57 9.28
N LEU A 52 20.80 -4.77 9.85
CA LEU A 52 20.66 -5.02 11.30
C LEU A 52 22.00 -5.23 12.03
N ARG A 53 23.15 -5.15 11.35
CA ARG A 53 24.47 -5.42 11.96
C ARG A 53 24.82 -4.48 13.13
N HIS A 54 24.19 -3.31 13.16
CA HIS A 54 24.40 -2.30 14.20
C HIS A 54 23.44 -2.40 15.41
N LEU A 55 22.49 -3.33 15.40
CA LEU A 55 21.56 -3.49 16.52
C LEU A 55 22.28 -4.01 17.77
N THR A 56 22.02 -3.38 18.92
CA THR A 56 22.45 -3.92 20.21
C THR A 56 21.64 -5.18 20.56
N PRO A 57 22.15 -6.11 21.39
CA PRO A 57 21.39 -7.31 21.76
C PRO A 57 20.05 -6.99 22.45
N LEU A 58 19.97 -5.83 23.11
CA LEU A 58 18.77 -5.33 23.76
C LEU A 58 17.71 -4.89 22.74
N ASP A 59 18.13 -4.27 21.62
CA ASP A 59 17.22 -3.89 20.54
C ASP A 59 16.65 -5.13 19.81
N ILE A 60 17.43 -6.21 19.72
CA ILE A 60 16.96 -7.50 19.18
C ILE A 60 15.86 -8.09 20.07
N PHE A 61 16.04 -8.04 21.39
CA PHE A 61 15.02 -8.50 22.34
C PHE A 61 13.72 -7.70 22.19
N TYR A 62 13.80 -6.36 22.12
CA TYR A 62 12.64 -5.51 21.88
C TYR A 62 11.98 -5.77 20.51
N ALA A 63 12.77 -6.05 19.47
CA ALA A 63 12.24 -6.40 18.15
C ALA A 63 11.45 -7.72 18.17
N ILE A 64 11.93 -8.73 18.90
CA ILE A 64 11.21 -10.00 19.07
C ILE A 64 9.90 -9.77 19.84
N MET A 65 9.95 -9.03 20.95
CA MET A 65 8.76 -8.70 21.74
C MET A 65 7.72 -7.92 20.91
N ALA A 66 8.16 -6.93 20.13
CA ALA A 66 7.30 -6.16 19.25
C ALA A 66 6.71 -7.03 18.12
N THR A 67 7.47 -7.99 17.59
CA THR A 67 6.98 -8.95 16.59
C THR A 67 5.87 -9.83 17.16
N VAL A 68 6.05 -10.34 18.39
CA VAL A 68 5.02 -11.15 19.07
C VAL A 68 3.76 -10.31 19.36
N ALA A 69 3.94 -9.10 19.88
CA ALA A 69 2.82 -8.18 20.14
C ALA A 69 2.09 -7.76 18.86
N SER A 70 2.83 -7.54 17.77
CA SER A 70 2.29 -7.25 16.45
C SER A 70 1.44 -8.41 15.96
N CYS A 71 1.97 -9.65 16.00
CA CYS A 71 1.22 -10.84 15.61
C CYS A 71 -0.08 -10.99 16.43
N ALA A 72 -0.04 -10.78 17.74
CA ALA A 72 -1.24 -10.83 18.58
C ALA A 72 -2.26 -9.75 18.21
N ALA A 73 -1.82 -8.52 17.93
CA ALA A 73 -2.69 -7.42 17.50
C ALA A 73 -3.28 -7.65 16.10
N SER A 74 -2.58 -8.37 15.22
CA SER A 74 -3.04 -8.69 13.86
C SER A 74 -4.31 -9.53 13.83
N LEU A 75 -4.59 -10.35 14.87
CA LEU A 75 -5.78 -11.20 14.95
C LEU A 75 -7.10 -10.42 15.05
N LYS A 76 -7.05 -9.10 15.25
CA LYS A 76 -8.25 -8.26 15.44
C LYS A 76 -9.26 -8.37 14.29
N ALA A 77 -8.80 -8.30 13.03
CA ALA A 77 -9.68 -8.28 11.87
C ALA A 77 -10.53 -9.56 11.77
N PRO A 78 -9.94 -10.77 11.79
CA PRO A 78 -10.74 -11.98 11.70
C PRO A 78 -11.53 -12.26 12.99
N LEU A 79 -11.04 -11.84 14.18
CA LEU A 79 -11.83 -11.91 15.42
C LEU A 79 -13.09 -11.05 15.36
N TYR A 80 -13.00 -9.82 14.84
CA TYR A 80 -14.16 -8.96 14.63
C TYR A 80 -15.15 -9.57 13.64
N CYS A 81 -14.68 -10.18 12.55
CA CYS A 81 -15.54 -10.87 11.58
C CYS A 81 -16.29 -12.06 12.21
N LEU A 82 -15.61 -12.90 12.99
CA LEU A 82 -16.22 -14.04 13.67
C LEU A 82 -17.29 -13.58 14.67
N PHE A 83 -16.95 -12.56 15.47
CA PHE A 83 -17.87 -11.99 16.43
C PHE A 83 -19.10 -11.38 15.75
N PHE A 84 -18.89 -10.60 14.69
CA PHE A 84 -19.97 -10.02 13.89
C PHE A 84 -20.86 -11.11 13.29
N GLY A 85 -20.28 -12.20 12.78
CA GLY A 85 -21.03 -13.36 12.29
C GLY A 85 -21.95 -13.97 13.35
N ASN A 86 -21.45 -14.17 14.57
CA ASN A 86 -22.25 -14.69 15.68
C ASN A 86 -23.36 -13.71 16.11
N SER A 87 -23.07 -12.40 16.13
CA SER A 87 -24.09 -11.37 16.40
C SER A 87 -25.18 -11.36 15.35
N VAL A 88 -24.84 -11.40 14.05
CA VAL A 88 -25.82 -11.47 12.96
C VAL A 88 -26.65 -12.74 13.06
N GLY A 89 -26.02 -13.90 13.32
CA GLY A 89 -26.72 -15.17 13.53
C GLY A 89 -27.76 -15.09 14.66
N PHE A 90 -27.42 -14.47 15.78
CA PHE A 90 -28.35 -14.24 16.88
C PHE A 90 -29.54 -13.35 16.49
N PHE A 91 -29.31 -12.25 15.75
CA PHE A 91 -30.40 -11.39 15.27
C PHE A 91 -31.30 -12.08 14.23
N VAL A 92 -30.72 -12.90 13.35
CA VAL A 92 -31.48 -13.68 12.36
C VAL A 92 -32.32 -14.77 13.03
N ALA A 93 -31.75 -15.52 13.97
CA ALA A 93 -32.50 -16.52 14.73
C ALA A 93 -33.63 -15.90 15.57
N ARG A 94 -33.42 -14.68 16.09
CA ARG A 94 -34.45 -13.91 16.77
C ARG A 94 -35.56 -13.48 15.80
N SER A 95 -35.23 -12.93 14.64
CA SER A 95 -36.24 -12.46 13.67
C SER A 95 -37.09 -13.60 13.12
N SER A 96 -36.50 -14.78 12.89
CA SER A 96 -37.25 -15.98 12.49
C SER A 96 -38.21 -16.44 13.59
N ASN A 97 -37.79 -16.45 14.86
CA ASN A 97 -38.65 -16.84 15.98
C ASN A 97 -39.81 -15.87 16.21
N ILE A 98 -39.60 -14.57 16.02
CA ILE A 98 -40.67 -13.56 16.06
C ILE A 98 -41.65 -13.76 14.89
N CYS A 99 -41.15 -14.02 13.68
CA CYS A 99 -42.01 -14.29 12.52
C CYS A 99 -42.84 -15.56 12.69
N LEU A 100 -42.26 -16.63 13.24
CA LEU A 100 -42.97 -17.89 13.51
C LEU A 100 -44.13 -17.66 14.50
N ALA A 101 -43.88 -16.89 15.56
CA ALA A 101 -44.90 -16.53 16.55
C ALA A 101 -46.02 -15.64 15.96
N ASN A 102 -45.71 -14.79 14.97
CA ASN A 102 -46.68 -13.94 14.29
C ASN A 102 -47.45 -14.66 13.17
N LEU A 103 -46.85 -15.70 12.57
CA LEU A 103 -47.52 -16.58 11.59
C LEU A 103 -48.51 -17.52 12.27
N THR A 104 -48.23 -18.00 13.48
CA THR A 104 -49.23 -18.75 14.27
C THR A 104 -50.46 -17.92 14.62
N SER A 105 -50.34 -16.58 14.72
CA SER A 105 -51.49 -15.68 14.90
C SER A 105 -52.23 -15.32 13.61
N LEU A 106 -51.67 -15.61 12.44
CA LEU A 106 -52.34 -15.44 11.13
C LEU A 106 -52.93 -16.74 10.58
N ALA A 107 -52.57 -17.89 11.16
CA ALA A 107 -53.11 -19.20 10.78
C ALA A 107 -54.54 -19.47 11.28
N GLU A 108 -55.27 -18.43 11.73
CA GLU A 108 -56.65 -18.51 12.22
C GLU A 108 -57.64 -17.79 11.27
N GLU A 109 -57.49 -17.94 9.95
CA GLU A 109 -58.51 -17.52 8.96
C GLU A 109 -58.96 -18.64 7.99
N HIS A 110 -58.61 -19.92 8.24
CA HIS A 110 -59.15 -21.04 7.45
C HIS A 110 -59.34 -22.38 8.22
N CYS A 111 -60.37 -22.43 9.07
CA CYS A 111 -61.35 -23.53 9.28
C CYS A 111 -60.93 -24.93 9.90
N PRO A 112 -61.85 -25.82 10.35
CA PRO A 112 -62.52 -25.97 11.67
C PRO A 112 -62.47 -27.46 12.21
N PRO A 113 -63.35 -28.00 13.11
CA PRO A 113 -64.02 -27.51 14.34
C PRO A 113 -63.65 -28.34 15.61
N GLY A 114 -63.91 -27.81 16.82
CA GLY A 114 -64.04 -28.64 18.04
C GLY A 114 -63.35 -28.15 19.31
N ILE A 115 -62.64 -27.03 19.26
CA ILE A 115 -62.00 -26.43 20.45
C ILE A 115 -62.44 -24.97 20.52
N GLU A 116 -63.13 -24.60 21.59
CA GLU A 116 -63.42 -23.19 21.87
C GLU A 116 -62.10 -22.47 22.19
N LEU A 117 -61.52 -21.82 21.20
CA LEU A 117 -60.49 -20.80 21.40
C LEU A 117 -61.19 -19.54 21.94
N THR A 118 -61.37 -19.51 23.26
CA THR A 118 -61.77 -18.28 23.93
C THR A 118 -60.64 -17.26 23.81
N VAL A 119 -61.00 -15.99 23.62
CA VAL A 119 -60.09 -14.83 23.55
C VAL A 119 -59.10 -14.81 24.73
N ALA A 120 -59.46 -15.41 25.87
CA ALA A 120 -58.62 -15.60 27.04
C ALA A 120 -57.38 -16.51 26.80
N ASN A 121 -57.48 -17.56 25.97
CA ASN A 121 -56.36 -18.46 25.67
C ASN A 121 -55.41 -17.90 24.59
N TYR A 122 -55.95 -17.11 23.66
CA TYR A 122 -55.16 -16.40 22.64
C TYR A 122 -54.28 -15.30 23.26
N TYR A 123 -54.86 -14.44 24.10
CA TYR A 123 -54.08 -13.43 24.82
C TYR A 123 -53.14 -14.05 25.86
N THR A 124 -53.46 -15.19 26.47
CA THR A 124 -52.54 -15.86 27.40
C THR A 124 -51.40 -16.58 26.70
N TRP A 125 -51.56 -17.09 25.47
CA TRP A 125 -50.43 -17.68 24.72
C TRP A 125 -49.50 -16.60 24.14
N ILE A 126 -50.06 -15.48 23.65
CA ILE A 126 -49.28 -14.27 23.31
C ILE A 126 -48.61 -13.67 24.56
N SER A 127 -49.25 -13.72 25.73
CA SER A 127 -48.62 -13.33 27.00
C SER A 127 -47.68 -14.39 27.57
N SER A 128 -47.77 -15.66 27.13
CA SER A 128 -46.86 -16.75 27.50
C SER A 128 -45.54 -16.64 26.72
N CYS A 129 -45.56 -16.01 25.54
CA CYS A 129 -44.37 -15.34 25.01
C CYS A 129 -44.16 -14.06 25.80
N ASN A 130 -43.63 -14.19 27.01
CA ASN A 130 -43.40 -13.06 27.91
C ASN A 130 -42.43 -12.08 27.24
N PHE A 131 -42.96 -11.03 26.59
CA PHE A 131 -42.18 -10.05 25.83
C PHE A 131 -41.11 -9.39 26.71
N THR A 132 -41.33 -9.34 28.02
CA THR A 132 -40.38 -8.91 29.05
C THR A 132 -39.19 -9.88 29.19
N ASP A 133 -39.40 -11.19 29.26
CA ASP A 133 -38.31 -12.19 29.33
C ASP A 133 -37.47 -12.19 28.06
N ILE A 134 -38.14 -12.03 26.90
CA ILE A 134 -37.49 -11.95 25.60
C ILE A 134 -36.65 -10.66 25.45
N ASN A 135 -37.16 -9.52 25.94
CA ASN A 135 -36.41 -8.26 25.94
C ASN A 135 -35.29 -8.25 26.99
N TYR A 136 -35.50 -8.93 28.13
CA TYR A 136 -34.50 -9.09 29.18
C TYR A 136 -33.32 -9.94 28.70
N ASP A 137 -33.59 -11.09 28.06
CA ASP A 137 -32.55 -11.95 27.47
C ASP A 137 -31.78 -11.22 26.35
N LEU A 138 -32.48 -10.50 25.46
CA LEU A 138 -31.85 -9.66 24.45
C LEU A 138 -30.92 -8.60 25.07
N SER A 139 -31.40 -7.89 26.09
CA SER A 139 -30.61 -6.84 26.73
C SER A 139 -29.36 -7.41 27.40
N ASN A 140 -29.44 -8.60 28.00
CA ASN A 140 -28.32 -9.25 28.66
C ASN A 140 -27.31 -9.83 27.67
N GLN A 141 -27.75 -10.47 26.59
CA GLN A 141 -26.87 -10.98 25.53
C GLN A 141 -26.17 -9.84 24.80
N THR A 142 -26.90 -8.77 24.48
CA THR A 142 -26.33 -7.58 23.83
C THR A 142 -25.32 -6.88 24.73
N LYS A 143 -25.60 -6.75 26.04
CA LYS A 143 -24.65 -6.20 27.02
C LYS A 143 -23.38 -7.05 27.12
N LYS A 144 -23.50 -8.39 27.17
CA LYS A 144 -22.33 -9.30 27.19
C LYS A 144 -21.48 -9.14 25.92
N GLN A 145 -22.13 -9.07 24.76
CA GLN A 145 -21.48 -8.85 23.48
C GLN A 145 -20.74 -7.49 23.42
N ILE A 146 -21.39 -6.41 23.83
CA ILE A 146 -20.78 -5.07 23.87
C ILE A 146 -19.59 -5.03 24.85
N ASN A 147 -19.73 -5.60 26.05
CA ASN A 147 -18.65 -5.62 27.04
C ASN A 147 -17.43 -6.39 26.53
N PHE A 148 -17.63 -7.53 25.86
CA PHE A 148 -16.53 -8.27 25.24
C PHE A 148 -15.83 -7.46 24.14
N LEU A 149 -16.60 -6.80 23.27
CA LEU A 149 -16.06 -5.95 22.21
C LEU A 149 -15.24 -4.77 22.77
N LEU A 150 -15.73 -4.13 23.85
CA LEU A 150 -15.02 -3.06 24.54
C LEU A 150 -13.69 -3.53 25.13
N ILE A 151 -13.67 -4.68 25.81
CA ILE A 151 -12.44 -5.25 26.36
C ILE A 151 -11.45 -5.56 25.24
N LEU A 152 -11.92 -6.18 24.16
CA LEU A 152 -11.08 -6.52 23.00
C LEU A 152 -10.50 -5.25 22.36
N ALA A 153 -11.30 -4.21 22.17
CA ALA A 153 -10.85 -2.94 21.61
C ALA A 153 -9.74 -2.29 22.45
N ILE A 154 -9.88 -2.28 23.78
CA ILE A 154 -8.86 -1.74 24.68
C ILE A 154 -7.57 -2.55 24.60
N VAL A 155 -7.67 -3.89 24.62
CA VAL A 155 -6.51 -4.79 24.54
C VAL A 155 -5.77 -4.60 23.22
N VAL A 156 -6.50 -4.58 22.10
CA VAL A 156 -5.92 -4.38 20.76
C VAL A 156 -5.27 -3.00 20.64
N PHE A 157 -5.92 -1.94 21.15
CA PHE A 157 -5.36 -0.59 21.15
C PHE A 157 -4.04 -0.53 21.91
N LEU A 158 -3.96 -1.12 23.11
CA LEU A 158 -2.75 -1.16 23.90
C LEU A 158 -1.65 -1.94 23.18
N LEU A 159 -1.94 -3.15 22.70
CA LEU A 159 -0.97 -3.97 21.97
C LEU A 159 -0.44 -3.22 20.73
N GLU A 160 -1.32 -2.54 20.00
CA GLU A 160 -0.97 -1.80 18.80
C GLU A 160 -0.08 -0.60 19.08
N TYR A 161 -0.45 0.17 20.10
CA TYR A 161 0.35 1.28 20.57
C TYR A 161 1.75 0.84 21.00
N PHE A 162 1.85 -0.24 21.78
CA PHE A 162 3.14 -0.75 22.26
C PHE A 162 4.03 -1.27 21.12
N TYR A 163 3.51 -2.09 20.19
CA TYR A 163 4.39 -2.61 19.12
C TYR A 163 4.87 -1.48 18.19
N LEU A 164 3.99 -0.52 17.82
CA LEU A 164 4.36 0.59 16.94
C LEU A 164 5.40 1.50 17.60
N THR A 165 5.24 1.82 18.88
CA THR A 165 6.21 2.65 19.60
C THR A 165 7.56 1.96 19.73
N ILE A 166 7.60 0.66 20.03
CA ILE A 166 8.86 -0.10 20.13
C ILE A 166 9.59 -0.14 18.78
N PHE A 167 8.89 -0.44 17.67
CA PHE A 167 9.53 -0.45 16.34
C PHE A 167 10.08 0.93 15.94
N ASN A 168 9.35 2.00 16.22
CA ASN A 168 9.83 3.36 15.94
C ASN A 168 11.02 3.76 16.83
N PHE A 169 11.01 3.36 18.10
CA PHE A 169 12.11 3.61 19.02
C PHE A 169 13.41 2.91 18.58
N ILE A 170 13.31 1.62 18.18
CA ILE A 170 14.45 0.87 17.64
C ILE A 170 14.98 1.52 16.37
N ALA A 171 14.10 1.93 15.46
CA ALA A 171 14.48 2.58 14.21
C ALA A 171 15.22 3.91 14.43
N GLU A 172 14.75 4.74 15.37
CA GLU A 172 15.40 6.01 15.71
C GLU A 172 16.82 5.79 16.25
N ARG A 173 16.96 4.89 17.23
CA ARG A 173 18.26 4.56 17.84
C ARG A 173 19.25 3.99 16.81
N GLN A 174 18.76 3.13 15.92
CA GLN A 174 19.57 2.52 14.87
C GLN A 174 20.05 3.58 13.87
N VAL A 175 19.17 4.48 13.45
CA VAL A 175 19.50 5.56 12.50
C VAL A 175 20.42 6.58 13.13
N GLN A 176 20.24 6.93 14.40
CA GLN A 176 21.17 7.80 15.11
C GLN A 176 22.59 7.21 15.15
N SER A 177 22.71 5.91 15.43
CA SER A 177 24.01 5.22 15.43
C SER A 177 24.64 5.16 14.03
N MET A 178 23.82 4.98 12.98
CA MET A 178 24.28 5.05 11.58
C MET A 178 24.74 6.47 11.20
N LYS A 179 23.98 7.51 11.57
CA LYS A 179 24.33 8.92 11.34
C LYS A 179 25.68 9.28 11.99
N GLN A 180 25.91 8.85 13.23
CA GLN A 180 27.18 9.09 13.93
C GLN A 180 28.38 8.45 13.22
N LYS A 181 28.25 7.19 12.81
CA LYS A 181 29.33 6.47 12.12
C LYS A 181 29.56 6.98 10.71
N LEU A 182 28.49 7.29 9.98
CA LEU A 182 28.59 7.90 8.66
C LEU A 182 29.30 9.25 8.75
N PHE A 183 28.94 10.08 9.71
CA PHE A 183 29.61 11.36 9.95
C PHE A 183 31.10 11.17 10.30
N GLN A 184 31.41 10.21 11.17
CA GLN A 184 32.80 9.88 11.51
C GLN A 184 33.61 9.42 10.28
N LEU A 185 33.01 8.61 9.40
CA LEU A 185 33.67 8.12 8.17
C LEU A 185 33.87 9.25 7.16
N ILE A 186 32.89 10.14 6.99
CA ILE A 186 33.01 11.30 6.10
C ILE A 186 34.17 12.20 6.55
N LEU A 187 34.33 12.43 7.86
CA LEU A 187 35.43 13.25 8.39
C LEU A 187 36.82 12.62 8.21
N GLN A 188 36.91 11.30 8.03
CA GLN A 188 38.18 10.58 7.83
C GLN A 188 38.56 10.42 6.35
N GLN A 189 37.75 10.97 5.45
CA GLN A 189 37.91 10.78 4.02
C GLN A 189 38.90 11.80 3.42
N ASP A 190 39.69 11.37 2.42
CA ASP A 190 40.71 12.20 1.77
C ASP A 190 40.11 13.41 1.03
N MET A 191 40.89 14.49 0.88
CA MET A 191 40.47 15.71 0.18
C MET A 191 39.98 15.45 -1.25
N ILE A 192 40.60 14.49 -1.95
CA ILE A 192 40.22 14.08 -3.31
C ILE A 192 38.74 13.63 -3.36
N TYR A 193 38.24 12.98 -2.31
CA TYR A 193 36.84 12.56 -2.26
C TYR A 193 35.88 13.74 -2.24
N PHE A 194 36.24 14.82 -1.55
CA PHE A 194 35.44 16.05 -1.47
C PHE A 194 35.53 16.89 -2.75
N ASP A 195 36.56 16.69 -3.58
CA ASP A 195 36.64 17.29 -4.92
C ASP A 195 35.65 16.60 -5.90
N TYR A 196 35.38 15.30 -5.71
CA TYR A 196 34.42 14.55 -6.53
C TYR A 196 32.97 14.67 -6.01
N HIS A 197 32.73 14.71 -4.70
CA HIS A 197 31.38 14.72 -4.12
C HIS A 197 31.01 16.13 -3.64
N LYS A 198 29.91 16.66 -4.17
CA LYS A 198 29.40 17.99 -3.76
C LYS A 198 28.95 17.93 -2.29
N THR A 199 29.32 18.93 -1.50
CA THR A 199 28.92 19.03 -0.07
C THR A 199 27.40 18.94 0.14
N GLY A 200 26.61 19.45 -0.82
CA GLY A 200 25.14 19.35 -0.78
C GLY A 200 24.61 17.93 -0.90
N GLU A 201 25.29 17.07 -1.67
CA GLU A 201 24.93 15.65 -1.82
C GLU A 201 25.18 14.89 -0.52
N LEU A 202 26.35 15.10 0.11
CA LEU A 202 26.69 14.49 1.40
C LEU A 202 25.72 14.90 2.52
N ASN A 203 25.29 16.16 2.54
CA ASN A 203 24.30 16.62 3.51
C ASN A 203 22.90 15.98 3.26
N SER A 204 22.51 15.84 2.00
CA SER A 204 21.28 15.13 1.62
C SER A 204 21.35 13.65 2.01
N LEU A 205 22.50 12.98 1.80
CA LEU A 205 22.73 11.61 2.20
C LEU A 205 22.57 11.43 3.72
N LEU A 206 23.17 12.32 4.51
CA LEU A 206 23.12 12.26 5.97
C LEU A 206 21.71 12.48 6.54
N THR A 207 20.88 13.27 5.85
CA THR A 207 19.53 13.62 6.30
C THR A 207 18.46 12.79 5.59
N ASN A 208 18.26 13.02 4.29
CA ASN A 208 17.16 12.45 3.51
C ASN A 208 17.25 10.92 3.40
N ASP A 209 18.42 10.37 3.06
CA ASP A 209 18.54 8.93 2.86
C ASP A 209 18.51 8.15 4.18
N MET A 210 19.07 8.71 5.24
CA MET A 210 18.93 8.15 6.59
C MET A 210 17.48 8.17 7.09
N ASP A 211 16.71 9.22 6.76
CA ASP A 211 15.31 9.31 7.14
C ASP A 211 14.41 8.34 6.34
N LYS A 212 14.76 8.06 5.08
CA LYS A 212 14.13 6.97 4.30
C LYS A 212 14.37 5.62 4.97
N ILE A 213 15.60 5.35 5.42
CA ILE A 213 15.94 4.12 6.14
C ILE A 213 15.16 4.04 7.46
N ARG A 214 15.07 5.14 8.22
CA ARG A 214 14.28 5.23 9.45
C ARG A 214 12.82 4.81 9.25
N THR A 215 12.20 5.39 8.23
CA THR A 215 10.79 5.14 7.90
C THR A 215 10.59 3.70 7.45
N GLY A 216 11.56 3.15 6.71
CA GLY A 216 11.57 1.75 6.29
C GLY A 216 11.65 0.79 7.47
N ILE A 217 12.64 0.94 8.36
CA ILE A 217 12.87 0.02 9.49
C ILE A 217 11.78 0.14 10.57
N GLY A 218 11.30 1.34 10.85
CA GLY A 218 10.33 1.58 11.92
C GLY A 218 8.92 1.14 11.53
N ASN A 219 8.16 2.04 10.94
CA ASN A 219 6.73 1.83 10.71
C ASN A 219 6.45 0.76 9.64
N GLN A 220 7.21 0.76 8.53
CA GLN A 220 6.89 -0.11 7.39
C GLN A 220 7.19 -1.59 7.65
N LEU A 221 8.29 -1.92 8.33
CA LEU A 221 8.57 -3.31 8.72
C LEU A 221 7.53 -3.85 9.69
N GLY A 222 7.15 -3.09 10.72
CA GLY A 222 6.12 -3.49 11.68
C GLY A 222 4.77 -3.75 10.99
N LEU A 223 4.38 -2.85 10.08
CA LEU A 223 3.16 -3.01 9.29
C LEU A 223 3.22 -4.26 8.38
N LEU A 224 4.36 -4.52 7.74
CA LEU A 224 4.55 -5.67 6.86
C LEU A 224 4.42 -6.99 7.63
N ILE A 225 5.05 -7.09 8.79
CA ILE A 225 4.96 -8.27 9.67
C ILE A 225 3.52 -8.48 10.14
N SER A 226 2.85 -7.41 10.59
CA SER A 226 1.45 -7.45 11.02
C SER A 226 0.52 -7.89 9.88
N THR A 227 0.73 -7.37 8.68
CA THR A 227 -0.12 -7.67 7.51
C THR A 227 0.05 -9.12 7.07
N LEU A 228 1.28 -9.64 7.08
CA LEU A 228 1.55 -11.05 6.78
C LEU A 228 0.94 -11.99 7.83
N SER A 229 1.09 -11.66 9.12
CA SER A 229 0.47 -12.42 10.21
C SER A 229 -1.06 -12.42 10.10
N ASN A 230 -1.66 -11.26 9.85
CA ASN A 230 -3.10 -11.12 9.65
C ASN A 230 -3.60 -11.97 8.47
N LEU A 231 -2.86 -11.97 7.35
CA LEU A 231 -3.21 -12.77 6.18
C LEU A 231 -3.21 -14.27 6.50
N ILE A 232 -2.17 -14.76 7.18
CA ILE A 232 -2.06 -16.17 7.57
C ILE A 232 -3.18 -16.53 8.54
N CYS A 233 -3.41 -15.72 9.57
CA CYS A 233 -4.45 -15.99 10.57
C CYS A 233 -5.85 -15.97 9.96
N SER A 234 -6.13 -15.01 9.07
CA SER A 234 -7.43 -14.91 8.39
C SER A 234 -7.73 -16.14 7.55
N ILE A 235 -6.74 -16.66 6.80
CA ILE A 235 -6.92 -17.89 6.00
C ILE A 235 -7.20 -19.09 6.90
N ILE A 236 -6.45 -19.25 8.00
CA ILE A 236 -6.65 -20.33 8.95
C ILE A 236 -8.06 -20.26 9.55
N LEU A 237 -8.49 -19.07 10.00
CA LEU A 237 -9.80 -18.90 10.60
C LEU A 237 -10.95 -19.16 9.62
N CYS A 238 -10.85 -18.70 8.38
CA CYS A 238 -11.87 -19.02 7.35
C CYS A 238 -11.97 -20.54 7.10
N LEU A 239 -10.83 -21.23 7.00
CA LEU A 239 -10.81 -22.68 6.80
C LEU A 239 -11.41 -23.47 7.98
N THR A 240 -11.31 -22.94 9.21
CA THR A 240 -11.88 -23.60 10.40
C THR A 240 -13.40 -23.48 10.51
N VAL A 241 -14.02 -22.42 9.99
CA VAL A 241 -15.47 -22.22 10.07
C VAL A 241 -16.17 -23.08 9.03
N ASP A 242 -15.89 -22.85 7.75
CA ASP A 242 -16.48 -23.59 6.64
C ASP A 242 -15.47 -23.76 5.51
N TRP A 243 -14.89 -24.96 5.41
CA TRP A 243 -13.86 -25.26 4.42
C TRP A 243 -14.39 -25.23 2.99
N ASN A 244 -15.62 -25.70 2.76
CA ASN A 244 -16.26 -25.73 1.44
C ASN A 244 -16.41 -24.34 0.82
N LEU A 245 -16.98 -23.40 1.59
CA LEU A 245 -17.22 -22.03 1.13
C LEU A 245 -15.90 -21.25 1.01
N THR A 246 -14.95 -21.49 1.92
CA THR A 246 -13.63 -20.85 1.90
C THR A 246 -12.80 -21.24 0.67
N LEU A 247 -12.81 -22.52 0.25
CA LEU A 247 -12.07 -22.97 -0.95
C LEU A 247 -12.58 -22.28 -2.23
N VAL A 248 -13.90 -22.10 -2.35
CA VAL A 248 -14.51 -21.38 -3.47
C VAL A 248 -14.04 -19.92 -3.48
N ILE A 249 -14.10 -19.24 -2.34
CA ILE A 249 -13.65 -17.84 -2.21
C ILE A 249 -12.14 -17.72 -2.46
N LEU A 250 -11.32 -18.65 -1.96
CA LEU A 250 -9.87 -18.63 -2.12
C LEU A 250 -9.48 -18.75 -3.60
N SER A 251 -10.18 -19.60 -4.36
CA SER A 251 -9.98 -19.72 -5.81
C SER A 251 -10.29 -18.42 -6.55
N ALA A 252 -11.34 -17.70 -6.12
CA ALA A 252 -11.70 -16.40 -6.68
C ALA A 252 -10.70 -15.31 -6.27
N ALA A 253 -10.25 -15.31 -5.01
CA ALA A 253 -9.28 -14.36 -4.49
C ALA A 253 -7.92 -14.47 -5.20
N ALA A 254 -7.46 -15.68 -5.52
CA ALA A 254 -6.23 -15.88 -6.28
C ALA A 254 -6.27 -15.16 -7.65
N LEU A 255 -7.41 -15.21 -8.35
CA LEU A 255 -7.59 -14.48 -9.61
C LEU A 255 -7.58 -12.95 -9.41
N LEU A 256 -8.12 -12.46 -8.28
CA LEU A 256 -8.07 -11.03 -7.93
C LEU A 256 -6.64 -10.55 -7.68
N PHE A 257 -5.74 -11.38 -7.14
CA PHE A 257 -4.34 -11.01 -6.93
C PHE A 257 -3.51 -10.96 -8.23
N VAL A 258 -3.82 -11.78 -9.24
CA VAL A 258 -3.06 -11.83 -10.50
C VAL A 258 -3.23 -10.55 -11.33
N SER A 259 -4.45 -10.00 -11.36
CA SER A 259 -4.79 -8.80 -12.13
C SER A 259 -3.94 -7.56 -11.78
N PRO A 260 -3.86 -7.09 -10.51
CA PRO A 260 -3.08 -5.91 -10.16
C PRO A 260 -1.59 -6.09 -10.43
N ILE A 261 -1.04 -7.31 -10.31
CA ILE A 261 0.37 -7.56 -10.65
C ILE A 261 0.63 -7.26 -12.14
N ALA A 262 -0.30 -7.64 -13.03
CA ALA A 262 -0.19 -7.33 -14.45
C ALA A 262 -0.33 -5.82 -14.71
N VAL A 263 -1.26 -5.15 -14.03
CA VAL A 263 -1.43 -3.68 -14.10
C VAL A 263 -0.17 -2.96 -13.66
N THR A 264 0.39 -3.31 -12.50
CA THR A 264 1.60 -2.68 -11.97
C THR A 264 2.75 -2.80 -12.97
N LYS A 265 2.97 -3.99 -13.56
CA LYS A 265 4.00 -4.16 -14.59
C LYS A 265 3.77 -3.28 -15.82
N LEU A 266 2.52 -3.14 -16.25
CA LEU A 266 2.15 -2.30 -17.39
C LEU A 266 2.36 -0.82 -17.07
N VAL A 267 1.87 -0.36 -15.92
CA VAL A 267 2.05 1.02 -15.44
C VAL A 267 3.53 1.36 -15.30
N SER A 268 4.34 0.49 -14.70
CA SER A 268 5.78 0.73 -14.56
C SER A 268 6.48 0.89 -15.91
N LYS A 269 6.11 0.10 -16.94
CA LYS A 269 6.67 0.25 -18.28
C LYS A 269 6.30 1.59 -18.93
N PHE A 270 5.04 1.99 -18.84
CA PHE A 270 4.59 3.26 -19.41
C PHE A 270 5.18 4.47 -18.66
N THR A 271 5.29 4.40 -17.34
CA THR A 271 5.94 5.43 -16.53
C THR A 271 7.42 5.56 -16.87
N ALA A 272 8.14 4.47 -17.17
CA ALA A 272 9.52 4.55 -17.63
C ALA A 272 9.64 5.30 -18.98
N ILE A 273 8.73 5.02 -19.92
CA ILE A 273 8.70 5.72 -21.22
C ILE A 273 8.40 7.22 -21.02
N GLU A 274 7.42 7.54 -20.17
CA GLU A 274 7.05 8.90 -19.80
C GLU A 274 8.26 9.67 -19.23
N LEU A 275 8.96 9.08 -18.24
CA LEU A 275 10.16 9.64 -17.64
C LEU A 275 11.23 9.96 -18.69
N THR A 276 11.55 9.01 -19.58
CA THR A 276 12.56 9.24 -20.63
C THR A 276 12.17 10.33 -21.63
N ALA A 277 10.86 10.53 -21.90
CA ALA A 277 10.39 11.60 -22.76
C ALA A 277 10.51 12.96 -22.06
N TYR A 278 10.18 13.03 -20.76
CA TYR A 278 10.37 14.24 -19.95
C TYR A 278 11.83 14.59 -19.73
N GLU A 279 12.72 13.61 -19.56
CA GLU A 279 14.17 13.85 -19.46
C GLU A 279 14.71 14.53 -20.73
N LYS A 280 14.27 14.10 -21.91
CA LYS A 280 14.65 14.74 -23.19
C LYS A 280 14.10 16.16 -23.31
N ALA A 281 12.83 16.37 -22.94
CA ALA A 281 12.24 17.71 -22.94
C ALA A 281 12.95 18.64 -21.95
N GLY A 282 13.29 18.13 -20.76
CA GLY A 282 14.07 18.83 -19.73
C GLY A 282 15.46 19.21 -20.22
N SER A 283 16.17 18.29 -20.89
CA SER A 283 17.48 18.57 -21.47
C SER A 283 17.44 19.68 -22.53
N ILE A 284 16.40 19.73 -23.36
CA ILE A 284 16.23 20.80 -24.37
C ILE A 284 15.92 22.13 -23.69
N ALA A 285 15.05 22.13 -22.67
CA ALA A 285 14.76 23.32 -21.90
C ALA A 285 16.01 23.85 -21.18
N GLU A 286 16.82 22.95 -20.61
CA GLU A 286 18.08 23.29 -19.96
C GLU A 286 19.09 23.89 -20.96
N GLU A 287 19.24 23.30 -22.15
CA GLU A 287 20.08 23.84 -23.24
C GLU A 287 19.63 25.26 -23.64
N ALA A 288 18.33 25.45 -23.87
CA ALA A 288 17.77 26.73 -24.28
C ALA A 288 17.89 27.82 -23.20
N ILE A 289 17.70 27.46 -21.92
CA ILE A 289 17.82 28.40 -20.79
C ILE A 289 19.29 28.73 -20.51
N SER A 290 20.18 27.74 -20.55
CA SER A 290 21.62 27.94 -20.35
C SER A 290 22.20 28.87 -21.42
N SER A 291 21.74 28.71 -22.67
CA SER A 291 22.18 29.51 -23.83
C SER A 291 21.17 30.60 -24.23
N ILE A 292 20.43 31.16 -23.27
CA ILE A 292 19.34 32.11 -23.55
C ILE A 292 19.77 33.32 -24.37
N ARG A 293 20.99 33.85 -24.13
CA ARG A 293 21.54 34.99 -24.87
C ARG A 293 21.69 34.66 -26.36
N THR A 294 22.13 33.45 -26.68
CA THR A 294 22.29 32.96 -28.05
C THR A 294 20.93 32.80 -28.72
N VAL A 295 19.96 32.17 -28.04
CA VAL A 295 18.59 31.99 -28.57
C VAL A 295 17.93 33.34 -28.92
N PHE A 296 18.09 34.35 -28.06
CA PHE A 296 17.61 35.71 -28.32
C PHE A 296 18.34 36.38 -29.50
N SER A 297 19.67 36.24 -29.59
CA SER A 297 20.46 36.86 -30.66
C SER A 297 20.11 36.33 -32.07
N TYR A 298 19.73 35.05 -32.16
CA TYR A 298 19.29 34.42 -33.42
C TYR A 298 17.77 34.46 -33.62
N ASN A 299 17.02 35.10 -32.72
CA ASN A 299 15.56 35.13 -32.73
C ASN A 299 14.93 33.72 -32.82
N GLY A 300 15.57 32.72 -32.20
CA GLY A 300 15.26 31.29 -32.34
C GLY A 300 14.21 30.74 -31.37
N GLN A 301 13.51 31.61 -30.65
CA GLN A 301 12.59 31.25 -29.56
C GLN A 301 11.48 30.30 -30.02
N THR A 302 10.88 30.58 -31.19
CA THR A 302 9.80 29.77 -31.76
C THR A 302 10.26 28.36 -32.13
N LYS A 303 11.51 28.23 -32.60
CA LYS A 303 12.11 26.95 -32.97
C LYS A 303 12.37 26.07 -31.74
N GLU A 304 12.91 26.64 -30.66
CA GLU A 304 13.13 25.89 -29.42
C GLU A 304 11.81 25.54 -28.71
N LEU A 305 10.81 26.43 -28.76
CA LEU A 305 9.46 26.14 -28.28
C LEU A 305 8.87 24.92 -29.01
N GLN A 306 8.97 24.88 -30.34
CA GLN A 306 8.45 23.77 -31.14
C GLN A 306 9.16 22.44 -30.81
N ARG A 307 10.48 22.47 -30.59
CA ARG A 307 11.25 21.28 -30.16
C ARG A 307 10.77 20.77 -28.79
N TYR A 308 10.57 21.68 -27.83
CA TYR A 308 10.04 21.34 -26.52
C TYR A 308 8.63 20.75 -26.59
N GLU A 309 7.72 21.41 -27.32
CA GLU A 309 6.33 20.95 -27.50
C GLU A 309 6.26 19.56 -28.13
N GLN A 310 7.12 19.24 -29.10
CA GLN A 310 7.15 17.92 -29.73
C GLN A 310 7.41 16.81 -28.71
N HIS A 311 8.36 16.99 -27.80
CA HIS A 311 8.69 15.99 -26.78
C HIS A 311 7.64 15.91 -25.66
N VAL A 312 7.07 17.05 -25.25
CA VAL A 312 5.98 17.09 -24.27
C VAL A 312 4.71 16.42 -24.81
N ASN A 313 4.39 16.64 -26.09
CA ASN A 313 3.23 16.00 -26.73
C ASN A 313 3.40 14.49 -26.83
N MET A 314 4.63 13.99 -27.07
CA MET A 314 4.92 12.55 -27.01
C MET A 314 4.71 11.98 -25.60
N ALA A 315 5.18 12.67 -24.55
CA ALA A 315 4.94 12.27 -23.16
C ALA A 315 3.44 12.23 -22.84
N ARG A 316 2.69 13.27 -23.24
CA ARG A 316 1.23 13.34 -23.07
C ARG A 316 0.49 12.18 -23.76
N ALA A 317 0.90 11.81 -24.97
CA ALA A 317 0.29 10.68 -25.68
C ALA A 317 0.55 9.33 -24.98
N SER A 318 1.74 9.14 -24.41
CA SER A 318 2.06 7.96 -23.59
C SER A 318 1.19 7.90 -22.33
N ASN A 319 1.02 9.04 -21.65
CA ASN A 319 0.19 9.14 -20.44
C ASN A 319 -1.26 8.83 -20.71
N LEU A 320 -1.82 9.37 -21.80
CA LEU A 320 -3.19 9.07 -22.18
C LEU A 320 -3.40 7.57 -22.46
N ARG A 321 -2.44 6.91 -23.10
CA ARG A 321 -2.49 5.45 -23.34
C ARG A 321 -2.38 4.65 -22.04
N ARG A 322 -1.51 5.07 -21.12
CA ARG A 322 -1.37 4.47 -19.78
C ARG A 322 -2.67 4.58 -18.99
N ASP A 323 -3.25 5.77 -18.95
CA ASP A 323 -4.47 6.05 -18.17
C ASP A 323 -5.67 5.30 -18.74
N LEU A 324 -5.81 5.28 -20.06
CA LEU A 324 -6.83 4.48 -20.74
C LEU A 324 -6.66 2.99 -20.46
N SER A 325 -5.43 2.48 -20.57
CA SER A 325 -5.15 1.07 -20.28
C SER A 325 -5.43 0.73 -18.82
N ASN A 326 -5.06 1.60 -17.88
CA ASN A 326 -5.32 1.39 -16.46
C ASN A 326 -6.84 1.42 -16.17
N GLY A 327 -7.56 2.38 -16.74
CA GLY A 327 -9.02 2.47 -16.64
C GLY A 327 -9.71 1.21 -17.14
N LEU A 328 -9.32 0.72 -18.32
CA LEU A 328 -9.87 -0.52 -18.88
C LEU A 328 -9.62 -1.74 -17.98
N VAL A 329 -8.41 -1.87 -17.41
CA VAL A 329 -8.14 -3.02 -16.52
C VAL A 329 -8.92 -2.92 -15.22
N ILE A 330 -9.07 -1.73 -14.64
CA ILE A 330 -9.91 -1.52 -13.44
C ILE A 330 -11.37 -1.86 -13.75
N SER A 331 -11.90 -1.45 -14.92
CA SER A 331 -13.26 -1.80 -15.33
C SER A 331 -13.45 -3.32 -15.51
N ILE A 332 -12.50 -4.00 -16.17
CA ILE A 332 -12.53 -5.47 -16.34
C ILE A 332 -12.46 -6.16 -14.97
N TYR A 333 -11.64 -5.66 -14.05
CA TYR A 333 -11.53 -6.16 -12.69
C TYR A 333 -12.86 -6.08 -11.92
N PHE A 334 -13.57 -4.95 -12.00
CA PHE A 334 -14.89 -4.81 -11.38
C PHE A 334 -15.91 -5.77 -12.00
N LEU A 335 -15.95 -5.88 -13.33
CA LEU A 335 -16.86 -6.82 -14.02
C LEU A 335 -16.60 -8.27 -13.62
N PHE A 336 -15.33 -8.66 -13.51
CA PHE A 336 -14.95 -9.99 -13.06
C PHE A 336 -15.41 -10.24 -11.62
N SER A 337 -15.18 -9.28 -10.72
CA SER A 337 -15.61 -9.35 -9.32
C SER A 337 -17.13 -9.49 -9.19
N PHE A 338 -17.91 -8.68 -9.93
CA PHE A 338 -19.38 -8.79 -9.95
C PHE A 338 -19.85 -10.15 -10.48
N ARG A 339 -19.22 -10.67 -11.54
CA ARG A 339 -19.57 -11.98 -12.11
C ARG A 339 -19.28 -13.12 -11.13
N GLN A 340 -18.20 -13.02 -10.38
CA GLN A 340 -17.85 -13.98 -9.33
C GLN A 340 -18.82 -13.95 -8.15
N CYS A 341 -19.19 -12.76 -7.65
CA CYS A 341 -20.22 -12.65 -6.61
C CYS A 341 -21.55 -13.29 -7.07
N ARG A 342 -21.93 -13.10 -8.33
CA ARG A 342 -23.14 -13.74 -8.89
C ARG A 342 -23.03 -15.26 -8.96
N PHE A 343 -21.83 -15.79 -9.25
CA PHE A 343 -21.57 -17.23 -9.25
C PHE A 343 -21.65 -17.81 -7.83
N MET A 344 -21.13 -17.10 -6.83
CA MET A 344 -21.18 -17.51 -5.42
C MET A 344 -22.63 -17.60 -4.88
N VAL A 345 -23.47 -16.62 -5.17
CA VAL A 345 -24.91 -16.68 -4.78
C VAL A 345 -25.64 -17.83 -5.49
N ARG A 346 -25.23 -18.16 -6.72
CA ARG A 346 -25.78 -19.27 -7.50
C ARG A 346 -25.34 -20.63 -6.96
N SER A 347 -24.13 -20.76 -6.40
CA SER A 347 -23.67 -22.01 -5.80
C SER A 347 -24.37 -22.29 -4.47
N GLU A 348 -24.55 -21.26 -3.63
CA GLU A 348 -25.24 -21.39 -2.33
C GLU A 348 -26.70 -21.82 -2.48
N THR A 349 -27.39 -21.36 -3.53
CA THR A 349 -28.79 -21.76 -3.81
C THR A 349 -28.95 -23.18 -4.36
N ARG A 350 -27.85 -23.89 -4.61
CA ARG A 350 -27.85 -25.22 -5.25
C ARG A 350 -27.39 -26.35 -4.31
N SER A 351 -26.62 -26.01 -3.29
CA SER A 351 -26.34 -26.81 -2.09
C SER A 351 -27.51 -26.73 -1.12
#